data_AF-A0AA36D3L5-F1
#
_entry.id   AF-A0AA36D3L5-F1
#
_cell.length_a   1.000
_cell.length_b   1.000
_cell.length_c   1.000
_cell.angle_alpha   90.00
_cell.angle_beta   90.00
_cell.angle_gamma   90.00
#
_symmetry.space_group_name_H-M   'P 1'
#
loop_
_entity.id
_entity.type
_entity.pdbx_description
1 polymer ?
#
loop_
_entity_poly.entity_id
_entity_poly.type
_entity_poly.pdbx_seq_one_letter_code
_entity_poly.pdbx_strand_id
1 'polypeptide(L)'
;MHLYVRTVTGNGSVELSAFESVAELRRIIAETFSCVSEDCRLYLGEWMSMKDKQLAHDHNVDKMVCRKCYARLPPRATKCRKKNCHSTDLRKKSNNPNK
;
A
#
# COMPACT_ATOMS: atom_id res chain seq x y z
N MET A 1 -15.48 5.67 21.48
CA MET A 1 -14.39 5.25 20.58
C MET A 1 -14.50 6.04 19.29
N HIS A 2 -13.42 6.65 18.80
CA HIS A 2 -13.44 7.32 17.49
C HIS A 2 -13.01 6.34 16.41
N LEU A 3 -13.85 6.16 15.39
CA LEU A 3 -13.47 5.44 14.19
C LEU A 3 -13.19 6.43 13.07
N TYR A 4 -12.02 6.29 12.47
CA TYR A 4 -11.66 7.03 11.27
C TYR A 4 -12.10 6.23 10.05
N VAL A 5 -12.98 6.82 9.25
CA VAL A 5 -13.60 6.16 8.09
C VAL A 5 -13.14 6.88 6.83
N ARG A 6 -12.64 6.10 5.87
CA ARG A 6 -12.24 6.60 4.56
C ARG A 6 -13.25 6.12 3.54
N THR A 7 -13.97 7.04 2.91
CA THR A 7 -14.98 6.75 1.89
C THR A 7 -14.44 7.15 0.52
N VAL A 8 -15.12 6.71 -0.55
CA VAL A 8 -14.80 7.10 -1.94
C VAL A 8 -15.01 8.60 -2.19
N THR A 9 -15.83 9.26 -1.37
CA THR A 9 -16.15 10.69 -1.47
C THR A 9 -15.30 11.58 -0.55
N GLY A 10 -14.50 11.01 0.36
CA GLY A 10 -13.63 11.77 1.25
C GLY A 10 -13.20 11.01 2.50
N ASN A 11 -12.57 11.73 3.43
CA ASN A 11 -12.24 11.21 4.75
C ASN A 11 -13.22 11.79 5.78
N GLY A 12 -13.62 11.00 6.78
CA GLY A 12 -14.39 11.50 7.92
C GLY A 12 -14.19 10.66 9.18
N SER A 13 -14.69 11.16 10.31
CA SER A 13 -14.60 10.49 11.61
C SER A 13 -15.98 10.33 12.22
N VAL A 14 -16.22 9.18 12.83
CA VAL A 14 -17.46 8.91 13.58
C VAL A 14 -17.11 8.70 15.05
N GLU A 15 -17.78 9.46 15.90
CA GLU A 15 -17.79 9.24 17.34
C GLU A 15 -18.83 8.17 17.69
N LEU A 16 -18.37 7.07 18.30
CA LEU A 16 -19.24 5.98 18.73
C LEU A 16 -19.23 5.86 20.25
N SER A 17 -20.40 5.88 20.86
CA SER A 17 -20.59 5.69 22.31
C SER A 17 -20.51 4.21 22.71
N ALA A 18 -21.06 3.31 21.88
CA ALA A 18 -20.88 1.85 21.90
C ALA A 18 -21.53 1.26 20.62
N PHE A 19 -21.14 0.06 20.18
CA PHE A 19 -21.88 -0.70 19.15
C PHE A 19 -22.04 -2.14 19.63
N GLU A 20 -23.24 -2.71 19.47
CA GLU A 20 -23.59 -4.06 19.93
C GLU A 20 -23.29 -5.12 18.86
N SER A 21 -23.18 -4.71 17.58
CA SER A 21 -22.84 -5.62 16.48
C SER A 21 -22.16 -4.95 15.29
N VAL A 22 -21.44 -5.73 14.48
CA VAL A 22 -20.81 -5.26 13.22
C VAL A 22 -21.86 -4.78 12.20
N ALA A 23 -23.09 -5.31 12.27
CA ALA A 23 -24.20 -4.89 11.42
C ALA A 23 -24.70 -3.48 11.79
N GLU A 24 -24.76 -3.17 13.07
CA GLU A 24 -25.12 -1.84 13.58
C GLU A 24 -24.08 -0.80 13.15
N LEU A 25 -22.80 -1.12 13.29
CA LEU A 25 -21.71 -0.26 12.84
C LEU A 25 -21.77 0.05 11.32
N ARG A 26 -22.15 -0.94 10.50
CA ARG A 26 -22.37 -0.75 9.05
C ARG A 26 -23.48 0.25 8.75
N ARG A 27 -24.59 0.21 9.51
CA ARG A 27 -25.72 1.14 9.33
C ARG A 27 -25.35 2.57 9.71
N ILE A 28 -24.71 2.76 10.87
CA ILE A 28 -24.27 4.09 11.33
C ILE A 28 -23.35 4.75 10.31
N ILE A 29 -22.39 4.00 9.77
CA ILE A 29 -21.48 4.52 8.76
C ILE A 29 -22.22 4.83 7.45
N ALA A 30 -23.18 3.98 7.04
CA ALA A 30 -23.98 4.20 5.84
C ALA A 30 -24.82 5.49 5.91
N GLU A 31 -25.46 5.73 7.05
CA GLU A 31 -26.26 6.92 7.30
C GLU A 31 -25.40 8.19 7.36
N THR A 32 -24.27 8.13 8.07
CA THR A 32 -23.41 9.31 8.29
C THR A 32 -22.75 9.79 7.01
N PHE A 33 -22.37 8.89 6.10
CA PHE A 33 -21.63 9.23 4.89
C PHE A 33 -22.44 9.14 3.59
N SER A 34 -23.77 8.95 3.68
CA SER A 34 -24.68 8.84 2.53
C SER A 34 -24.17 7.85 1.46
N CYS A 35 -23.60 6.73 1.89
CA CYS A 35 -22.96 5.79 0.97
C CYS A 35 -23.96 4.73 0.48
N VAL A 36 -24.45 4.93 -0.74
CA VAL A 36 -25.43 4.07 -1.41
C VAL A 36 -24.72 3.10 -2.36
N SER A 37 -24.05 2.07 -1.85
CA SER A 37 -23.86 0.83 -2.62
C SER A 37 -23.39 -0.33 -1.75
N GLU A 38 -23.67 -1.55 -2.22
CA GLU A 38 -23.12 -2.82 -1.72
C GLU A 38 -21.57 -2.87 -1.79
N ASP A 39 -20.92 -1.85 -2.37
CA ASP A 39 -19.46 -1.71 -2.45
C ASP A 39 -18.82 -0.92 -1.31
N CYS A 40 -19.59 -0.58 -0.26
CA CYS A 40 -19.05 0.00 0.96
C CYS A 40 -18.24 -1.04 1.75
N ARG A 41 -17.02 -1.33 1.27
CA ARG A 41 -16.02 -2.16 1.97
C ARG A 41 -15.52 -1.39 3.19
N LEU A 42 -16.20 -1.58 4.33
CA LEU A 42 -15.62 -1.29 5.63
C LEU A 42 -14.47 -2.26 5.86
N TYR A 43 -13.25 -1.81 5.63
CA TYR A 43 -12.05 -2.53 6.03
C TYR A 43 -11.90 -2.47 7.55
N LEU A 44 -12.73 -3.23 8.27
CA LEU A 44 -12.40 -3.67 9.62
C LEU A 44 -11.31 -4.75 9.47
N GLY A 45 -10.08 -4.29 9.27
CA GLY A 45 -8.86 -5.06 9.49
C GLY A 45 -8.73 -6.39 8.76
N GLU A 46 -8.42 -6.35 7.47
CA GLU A 46 -7.30 -7.15 6.98
C GLU A 46 -6.33 -6.21 6.29
N TRP A 47 -5.39 -5.69 7.09
CA TRP A 47 -4.20 -5.03 6.58
C TRP A 47 -3.55 -6.00 5.60
N MET A 48 -3.30 -5.52 4.37
CA MET A 48 -2.61 -6.24 3.29
C MET A 48 -1.71 -7.33 3.86
N SER A 49 -2.02 -8.59 3.53
CA SER A 49 -1.43 -9.78 4.17
C SER A 49 0.09 -9.65 4.19
N MET A 50 0.74 -10.12 5.25
CA MET A 50 2.20 -10.11 5.34
C MET A 50 2.86 -10.78 4.13
N LYS A 51 2.19 -11.79 3.54
CA LYS A 51 2.62 -12.46 2.30
C LYS A 51 2.56 -11.52 1.09
N ASP A 52 1.47 -10.77 0.95
CA ASP A 52 1.30 -9.83 -0.17
C ASP A 52 2.22 -8.62 -0.04
N LYS A 53 2.45 -8.14 1.19
CA LYS A 53 3.47 -7.12 1.50
C LYS A 53 4.86 -7.59 1.11
N GLN A 54 5.21 -8.83 1.44
CA GLN A 54 6.50 -9.41 1.08
C GLN A 54 6.63 -9.55 -0.44
N LEU A 55 5.60 -10.08 -1.12
CA LEU A 55 5.58 -10.21 -2.57
C LEU A 55 5.75 -8.84 -3.25
N ALA A 56 4.97 -7.85 -2.82
CA ALA A 56 5.08 -6.50 -3.36
C ALA A 56 6.47 -5.89 -3.11
N HIS A 57 7.04 -6.10 -1.92
CA HIS A 57 8.40 -5.67 -1.59
C HIS A 57 9.44 -6.32 -2.52
N ASP A 58 9.35 -7.63 -2.73
CA ASP A 58 10.32 -8.37 -3.54
C ASP A 58 10.24 -8.00 -5.02
N HIS A 59 9.04 -7.68 -5.54
CA HIS A 59 8.88 -7.27 -6.93
C HIS A 59 9.21 -5.79 -7.18
N ASN A 60 8.81 -4.90 -6.27
CA ASN A 60 8.87 -3.47 -6.53
C ASN A 60 10.06 -2.77 -5.88
N VAL A 61 10.48 -3.27 -4.72
CA VAL A 61 11.41 -2.60 -3.83
C VAL A 61 12.79 -3.24 -3.89
N ASP A 62 12.91 -4.55 -3.60
CA ASP A 62 14.21 -5.23 -3.51
C ASP A 62 14.82 -5.45 -4.91
N LYS A 63 15.46 -4.38 -5.38
CA LYS A 63 16.04 -4.24 -6.71
C LYS A 63 17.33 -3.46 -6.63
N MET A 64 18.26 -3.80 -7.52
CA MET A 64 19.42 -2.99 -7.82
C MET A 64 19.09 -2.04 -8.98
N VAL A 65 19.77 -0.89 -9.02
CA VAL A 65 19.66 0.11 -10.08
C VAL A 65 21.06 0.44 -10.56
N CYS A 66 21.29 0.44 -11.87
CA CYS A 66 22.57 0.87 -12.42
C CYS A 66 22.73 2.39 -12.30
N ARG A 67 23.90 2.89 -11.89
CA ARG A 67 24.14 4.34 -11.79
C ARG A 67 24.25 5.04 -13.14
N LYS A 68 24.70 4.33 -14.17
CA LYS A 68 24.92 4.89 -15.51
C LYS A 68 23.64 4.93 -16.34
N CYS A 69 22.90 3.82 -16.37
CA CYS A 69 21.74 3.68 -17.25
C CYS A 69 20.39 3.57 -16.52
N TYR A 70 20.39 3.63 -15.17
CA TYR A 70 19.18 3.56 -14.33
C TYR A 70 18.31 2.31 -14.53
N ALA A 71 18.82 1.28 -15.21
CA ALA A 71 18.11 0.01 -15.39
C ALA A 71 17.85 -0.67 -14.04
N ARG A 72 16.62 -1.17 -13.84
CA ARG A 72 16.25 -2.03 -12.72
C ARG A 72 16.81 -3.43 -12.94
N LEU A 73 17.47 -3.97 -11.92
CA LEU A 73 18.20 -5.23 -11.94
C LEU A 73 17.79 -6.06 -10.71
N PRO A 74 17.97 -7.40 -10.76
CA PRO A 74 17.72 -8.24 -9.59
C PRO A 74 18.69 -7.90 -8.44
N PRO A 75 18.31 -8.19 -7.19
CA PRO A 75 19.06 -7.79 -5.99
C PRO A 75 20.49 -8.35 -5.94
N ARG A 76 20.72 -9.53 -6.54
CA ARG A 76 22.04 -10.19 -6.61
C ARG A 76 22.84 -9.87 -7.88
N ALA A 77 22.44 -8.87 -8.67
CA ALA A 77 23.18 -8.49 -9.86
C ALA A 77 24.52 -7.83 -9.49
N THR A 78 25.62 -8.34 -10.05
CA THR A 78 26.97 -7.77 -9.93
C THR A 78 27.35 -6.88 -11.11
N LYS A 79 26.67 -7.05 -12.25
CA LYS A 79 26.84 -6.26 -13.48
C LYS A 79 25.48 -5.88 -14.07
N CYS A 80 25.44 -4.75 -14.77
CA CYS A 80 24.26 -4.37 -15.53
C CYS A 80 23.99 -5.36 -16.67
N ARG A 81 22.73 -5.78 -16.83
CA ARG A 81 22.28 -6.68 -17.91
C ARG A 81 22.00 -5.96 -19.24
N LYS A 82 21.98 -4.62 -19.23
CA LYS A 82 21.74 -3.83 -20.44
C LYS A 82 22.98 -3.93 -21.35
N LYS A 83 22.78 -4.41 -22.59
CA LYS A 83 23.85 -4.70 -23.58
C LYS A 83 24.83 -3.55 -23.82
N ASN A 84 24.35 -2.32 -23.77
CA ASN A 84 25.18 -1.12 -23.99
C ASN A 84 25.93 -0.63 -22.74
N CYS A 85 25.62 -1.14 -21.54
CA CYS A 85 26.16 -0.60 -20.29
C CYS A 85 27.15 -1.55 -19.64
N HIS A 86 26.73 -2.79 -19.33
CA HIS A 86 27.52 -3.82 -18.63
C HIS A 86 28.35 -3.36 -17.40
N SER A 87 28.05 -2.18 -16.85
CA SER A 87 28.81 -1.59 -15.76
C SER A 87 28.59 -2.34 -14.45
N THR A 88 29.64 -2.42 -13.64
CA THR A 88 29.63 -2.91 -12.26
C THR A 88 29.15 -1.87 -11.25
N ASP A 89 28.96 -0.61 -11.68
CA ASP A 89 28.53 0.48 -10.81
C ASP A 89 27.01 0.46 -10.60
N LEU A 90 26.61 -0.28 -9.58
CA LEU A 90 25.23 -0.54 -9.19
C LEU A 90 24.96 0.02 -7.80
N ARG A 91 23.71 0.40 -7.54
CA ARG A 91 23.21 0.84 -6.23
C ARG A 91 21.92 0.12 -5.85
N LYS A 92 21.62 0.04 -4.56
CA LYS A 92 20.29 -0.38 -4.10
C LYS A 92 19.24 0.67 -4.49
N LYS A 93 18.02 0.22 -4.81
CA LYS A 93 16.87 1.11 -4.95
C LYS A 93 16.56 1.75 -3.60
N SER A 94 16.35 3.06 -3.59
CA SER A 94 15.94 3.78 -2.37
C SER A 94 14.43 3.69 -2.22
N ASN A 95 13.96 3.37 -1.02
CA ASN A 95 12.53 3.34 -0.68
C ASN A 95 12.15 4.43 0.31
N ASN A 96 12.97 5.47 0.46
CA ASN A 96 12.64 6.54 1.38
C ASN A 96 11.48 7.36 0.78
N PRO A 97 10.31 7.42 1.43
CA PRO A 97 9.22 8.31 1.00
C PRO A 97 9.57 9.79 1.16
N ASN A 98 10.59 10.12 1.95
CA ASN A 98 11.02 11.48 2.28
C ASN A 98 12.40 11.84 1.68
N LYS A 99 12.81 11.20 0.58
CA LYS A 99 14.03 11.56 -0.16
C LYS A 99 13.69 12.29 -1.45
#